data_AF-A0A9X2CIR8-F1
#
_entry.id   AF-A0A9X2CIR8-F1
#
_cell.length_a   1.000
_cell.length_b   1.000
_cell.length_c   1.000
_cell.angle_alpha   90.00
_cell.angle_beta   90.00
_cell.angle_gamma   90.00
#
_symmetry.space_group_name_H-M   'P 1'
#
loop_
_entity.id
_entity.type
_entity.pdbx_description
1 polymer ?
#
loop_
_entity_poly.entity_id
_entity_poly.type
_entity_poly.pdbx_seq_one_letter_code
_entity_poly.pdbx_strand_id
1 'polypeptide(L)' 'MQYAETEAKNRGCIMAQVDTLSFQAPLFYQKLGFEIIGTVPATSKSPARYFLLKHY' A
#
# COMPACT_ATOMS: atom_id res chain seq x y z
N MET A 1 2.71 6.98 -9.43
CA MET A 1 2.50 5.54 -9.21
C MET A 1 2.60 4.75 -10.50
N GLN A 2 1.91 5.16 -11.58
CA GLN A 2 1.90 4.42 -12.84
C GLN A 2 3.30 4.10 -13.41
N TYR A 3 4.22 5.07 -13.49
CA TYR A 3 5.59 4.82 -13.97
C TYR A 3 6.36 3.78 -13.15
N ALA A 4 6.26 3.84 -11.82
CA ALA A 4 6.93 2.88 -10.94
C ALA A 4 6.34 1.47 -11.09
N GLU A 5 5.02 1.36 -11.26
CA GLU A 5 4.35 0.09 -11.51
C GLU A 5 4.73 -0.50 -12.87
N THR A 6 4.73 0.30 -13.94
CA THR A 6 5.18 -0.14 -15.27
C THR A 6 6.62 -0.66 -15.22
N GLU A 7 7.52 0.06 -14.56
CA GLU A 7 8.91 -0.35 -14.44
C GLU A 7 9.05 -1.65 -13.62
N ALA A 8 8.28 -1.81 -12.54
CA ALA A 8 8.29 -3.04 -11.75
C ALA A 8 7.81 -4.24 -12.58
N LYS A 9 6.74 -4.10 -13.38
CA LYS A 9 6.27 -5.16 -14.29
C LYS A 9 7.33 -5.50 -15.34
N ASN A 10 7.99 -4.50 -15.92
CA ASN A 10 9.07 -4.71 -16.90
C ASN A 10 10.27 -5.49 -16.31
N ARG A 11 10.52 -5.34 -15.00
CA ARG A 11 11.56 -6.08 -14.27
C ARG A 11 11.12 -7.48 -13.84
N GLY A 12 9.91 -7.93 -14.20
CA GLY A 12 9.37 -9.22 -13.81
C GLY A 12 8.91 -9.28 -12.35
N CYS A 13 8.71 -8.13 -11.69
CA CYS A 13 8.04 -8.12 -10.39
C CYS A 13 6.58 -8.57 -10.57
N ILE A 14 6.05 -9.30 -9.59
CA ILE A 14 4.69 -9.86 -9.62
C ILE A 14 3.71 -9.14 -8.69
N MET A 15 4.22 -8.26 -7.83
CA MET A 15 3.44 -7.52 -6.86
C MET A 15 4.20 -6.29 -6.35
N ALA A 16 3.49 -5.37 -5.73
CA ALA A 16 4.03 -4.33 -4.86
C ALA A 16 3.41 -4.39 -3.46
N GLN A 17 4.20 -4.03 -2.45
CA GLN A 17 3.71 -3.74 -1.11
C GLN A 17 3.97 -2.28 -0.74
N VAL A 18 3.12 -1.75 0.13
CA VAL A 18 3.30 -0.45 0.77
C VAL A 18 2.70 -0.49 2.17
N ASP A 19 3.27 0.27 3.09
CA ASP A 19 2.61 0.57 4.35
C ASP A 19 2.32 2.07 4.46
N THR A 20 1.20 2.41 5.10
CA THR A 20 0.77 3.80 5.26
C THR A 20 0.05 3.99 6.58
N LEU A 21 0.22 5.16 7.20
CA LEU A 21 -0.50 5.55 8.39
C LEU A 21 -1.91 6.04 8.04
N SER A 22 -2.82 5.99 9.00
CA SER A 22 -4.23 6.35 8.79
C SER A 22 -4.46 7.78 8.28
N PHE A 23 -3.58 8.72 8.63
CA PHE A 23 -3.66 10.11 8.20
C PHE A 23 -2.95 10.37 6.86
N GLN A 24 -2.19 9.40 6.34
CA GLN A 24 -1.46 9.56 5.09
C GLN A 24 -2.40 9.31 3.91
N ALA A 25 -2.46 8.10 3.36
CA ALA A 25 -3.23 7.87 2.14
C ALA A 25 -3.69 6.41 1.92
N PRO A 26 -4.27 5.70 2.91
CA PRO A 26 -4.75 4.33 2.68
C PRO A 26 -5.77 4.25 1.53
N LEU A 27 -6.72 5.18 1.48
CA LEU A 27 -7.73 5.24 0.42
C LEU A 27 -7.14 5.54 -0.97
N PHE A 28 -6.03 6.26 -1.05
CA PHE A 28 -5.35 6.50 -2.34
C PHE A 28 -4.83 5.20 -2.94
N TYR A 29 -4.13 4.39 -2.13
CA TYR A 29 -3.61 3.10 -2.58
C TYR A 29 -4.73 2.11 -2.90
N GLN A 30 -5.80 2.10 -2.11
CA GLN A 30 -6.98 1.27 -2.41
C GLN A 30 -7.62 1.62 -3.76
N LYS A 31 -7.73 2.92 -4.10
CA LYS A 31 -8.20 3.36 -5.43
C LYS A 31 -7.28 2.94 -6.57
N LEU A 32 -6.00 2.66 -6.29
CA LEU A 32 -5.04 2.15 -7.27
C LEU A 32 -5.04 0.61 -7.37
N GLY A 33 -5.93 -0.08 -6.64
CA GLY A 33 -6.06 -1.53 -6.65
C GLY A 33 -5.18 -2.25 -5.62
N PHE A 34 -4.68 -1.56 -4.60
CA PHE A 34 -4.03 -2.21 -3.46
C PHE A 34 -5.08 -2.68 -2.44
N GLU A 35 -4.86 -3.84 -1.87
CA GLU A 35 -5.71 -4.45 -0.84
C GLU A 35 -5.02 -4.37 0.52
N ILE A 36 -5.77 -4.08 1.58
CA ILE A 36 -5.24 -4.10 2.95
C ILE A 36 -5.10 -5.57 3.37
N ILE A 37 -3.86 -6.00 3.61
CA ILE A 37 -3.53 -7.36 4.07
C ILE A 37 -3.20 -7.41 5.56
N GLY A 38 -3.00 -6.26 6.20
CA GLY A 38 -2.70 -6.17 7.62
C GLY A 38 -2.97 -4.79 8.19
N THR A 39 -3.37 -4.73 9.45
CA THR A 39 -3.61 -3.48 10.17
C THR A 39 -3.00 -3.55 11.57
N VAL A 40 -2.31 -2.49 11.95
CA VAL A 40 -1.93 -2.22 13.35
C VAL A 40 -2.84 -1.11 13.85
N PRO A 41 -3.65 -1.34 14.90
CA PRO A 41 -4.57 -0.35 15.41
C PRO A 41 -3.82 0.85 16.01
N ALA A 42 -4.49 2.00 16.04
CA ALA A 42 -3.94 3.18 16.67
C ALA A 42 -3.77 2.99 18.18
N THR A 43 -2.80 3.69 18.75
CA THR A 43 -2.57 3.81 20.19
C THR A 43 -2.57 5.28 20.58
N SER A 44 -2.52 5.58 21.87
CA SER A 44 -2.38 6.97 22.35
C SER A 44 -1.10 7.67 21.87
N LYS A 45 -0.10 6.92 21.38
CA LYS A 45 1.19 7.44 20.92
C LYS A 45 1.44 7.29 19.42
N SER A 46 0.57 6.61 18.68
CA SER A 46 0.77 6.33 17.26
C SER A 46 -0.55 6.14 16.52
N PRO A 47 -0.72 6.70 15.31
CA PRO A 47 -1.87 6.39 14.46
C PRO A 47 -1.82 4.95 13.96
N ALA A 48 -2.96 4.48 13.44
CA ALA A 48 -3.06 3.14 12.86
C ALA A 48 -2.17 3.04 11.61
N ARG A 49 -1.63 1.85 11.36
CA ARG A 49 -0.85 1.52 10.16
C ARG A 49 -1.55 0.45 9.36
N TYR A 50 -1.58 0.63 8.06
CA TYR A 50 -2.13 -0.32 7.10
C TYR A 50 -1.00 -0.84 6.24
N PHE A 51 -0.93 -2.16 6.07
CA PHE A 51 -0.07 -2.84 5.12
C PHE A 51 -0.92 -3.25 3.93
N LEU A 52 -0.53 -2.80 2.75
CA LEU A 52 -1.27 -3.03 1.52
C LEU A 52 -0.42 -3.73 0.48
N LEU A 53 -1.09 -4.54 -0.34
CA LEU A 53 -0.47 -5.32 -1.40
C LEU A 53 -1.28 -5.17 -2.69
N LYS A 54 -0.59 -5.10 -3.83
CA LYS A 54 -1.21 -5.16 -5.16
C LYS A 54 -0.47 -6.19 -6.01
N HIS A 55 -1.21 -7.18 -6.50
CA HIS A 55 -0.73 -8.08 -7.55
C HIS A 55 -0.85 -7.39 -8.93
N TYR A 56 0.10 -7.65 -9.82
CA TYR A 56 0.21 -6.98 -11.12
C TYR A 56 -0.48 -7.70 -12.27
#